data_AF-A0A8S3ITV9-F1
#
_entry.id   AF-A0A8S3ITV9-F1
#
_cell.length_a   1.000
_cell.length_b   1.000
_cell.length_c   1.000
_cell.angle_alpha   90.00
_cell.angle_beta   90.00
_cell.angle_gamma   90.00
#
_symmetry.space_group_name_H-M   'P 1'
#
loop_
_entity.id
_entity.type
_entity.pdbx_description
1 polymer ?
#
loop_
_entity_poly.entity_id
_entity_poly.type
_entity_poly.pdbx_seq_one_letter_code
_entity_poly.pdbx_strand_id
1 'polypeptide(L)'
;MASVKVNRSLCSICGKVPSLSFCVGCERVFCTDHVEQHRLDLSSLLDRIVLEHDQCKQKIIQYTEESKSHPLMKQIDEWEKQSIEKIQQVAVDARKQVLRTFGLFASDAITTMKNLTEELTRAQNNDNFFEKDLRQWMDTLTKVKKELDKPPTISIRKGGSDVPFISKIIINVSDIFDKSAGRISIK
;
A
#
# COMPACT_ATOMS: atom_id res chain seq x y z
N MET A 1 82.70 -21.08 -26.42
CA MET A 1 82.04 -21.95 -25.42
C MET A 1 80.90 -21.18 -24.80
N ALA A 2 79.65 -21.50 -25.17
CA ALA A 2 78.47 -20.82 -24.63
C ALA A 2 78.04 -21.51 -23.33
N SER A 3 78.14 -20.80 -22.21
CA SER A 3 77.64 -21.28 -20.92
C SER A 3 76.13 -21.17 -20.90
N VAL A 4 75.43 -22.30 -20.89
CA VAL A 4 73.97 -22.36 -20.74
C VAL A 4 73.60 -21.86 -19.34
N LYS A 5 72.93 -20.70 -19.27
CA LYS A 5 72.31 -20.20 -18.04
C LYS A 5 71.07 -21.05 -17.74
N VAL A 6 71.19 -21.98 -16.80
CA VAL A 6 70.02 -22.68 -16.24
C VAL A 6 69.32 -21.71 -15.29
N ASN A 7 68.27 -21.03 -15.77
CA ASN A 7 67.35 -20.28 -14.91
C ASN A 7 66.58 -21.28 -14.04
N ARG A 8 67.10 -21.58 -12.84
CA ARG A 8 66.38 -22.36 -11.85
C ARG A 8 65.26 -21.48 -11.30
N SER A 9 64.01 -21.83 -11.57
CA SER A 9 62.87 -21.16 -10.94
C SER A 9 62.97 -21.31 -9.41
N LEU A 10 62.54 -20.29 -8.67
CA LEU A 10 62.54 -20.30 -7.20
C LEU A 10 61.09 -20.34 -6.71
N CYS A 11 60.85 -20.91 -5.53
CA CYS A 11 59.54 -20.80 -4.90
C CYS A 11 59.19 -19.32 -4.67
N SER A 12 58.00 -18.90 -5.11
CA SER A 12 57.49 -17.52 -5.01
C SER A 12 57.22 -17.05 -3.57
N ILE A 13 57.23 -17.95 -2.58
CA ILE A 13 57.02 -17.62 -1.16
C ILE A 13 58.35 -17.62 -0.38
N CYS A 14 59.16 -18.68 -0.51
CA CYS A 14 60.36 -18.86 0.34
C CYS A 14 61.71 -18.86 -0.40
N GLY A 15 61.73 -18.77 -1.73
CA GLY A 15 62.96 -18.68 -2.54
C GLY A 15 63.80 -19.96 -2.64
N LYS A 16 63.35 -21.11 -2.11
CA LYS A 16 64.11 -22.38 -2.11
C LYS A 16 63.91 -23.19 -3.41
N VAL A 17 64.88 -24.07 -3.74
CA VAL A 17 64.88 -24.96 -4.93
C VAL A 17 65.02 -26.45 -4.56
N PRO A 18 63.95 -27.16 -4.13
CA PRO A 18 64.07 -28.61 -3.99
C PRO A 18 63.13 -29.42 -4.91
N SER A 19 61.94 -28.90 -5.25
CA SER A 19 60.97 -29.51 -6.17
C SER A 19 59.90 -28.46 -6.42
N LEU A 20 59.69 -28.08 -7.68
CA LEU A 20 58.92 -26.89 -8.04
C LEU A 20 57.64 -27.28 -8.77
N SER A 21 56.51 -26.91 -8.18
CA SER A 21 55.18 -27.08 -8.76
C SER A 21 54.69 -25.75 -9.28
N PHE A 22 54.26 -25.72 -10.55
CA PHE A 22 53.70 -24.51 -11.17
C PHE A 22 52.18 -24.52 -11.03
N CYS A 23 51.61 -23.45 -10.47
CA CYS A 23 50.17 -23.25 -10.45
C CYS A 23 49.76 -22.45 -11.70
N VAL A 24 49.01 -23.08 -12.59
CA VAL A 24 48.51 -22.44 -13.83
C VAL A 24 47.57 -21.26 -13.52
N GLY A 25 46.75 -21.37 -12.48
CA GLY A 25 45.76 -20.33 -12.15
C GLY A 25 46.37 -19.06 -11.57
N CYS A 26 47.52 -19.15 -10.89
CA CYS A 26 48.20 -18.00 -10.28
C CYS A 26 49.49 -17.60 -10.99
N GLU A 27 49.90 -18.38 -12.00
CA GLU A 27 51.16 -18.24 -12.75
C GLU A 27 52.41 -18.15 -11.84
N ARG A 28 52.39 -18.87 -10.71
CA ARG A 28 53.46 -18.87 -9.71
C ARG A 28 54.04 -20.26 -9.48
N VAL A 29 55.31 -20.29 -9.08
CA VAL A 29 56.05 -21.52 -8.79
C VAL A 29 56.16 -21.69 -7.29
N PHE A 30 55.84 -22.87 -6.77
CA PHE A 30 55.86 -23.16 -5.33
C PHE A 30 56.74 -24.38 -5.05
N CYS A 31 57.35 -24.44 -3.85
CA CYS A 31 57.89 -25.72 -3.36
C CYS A 31 56.75 -26.60 -2.85
N THR A 32 57.03 -27.88 -2.57
CA THR A 32 56.08 -28.88 -2.07
C THR A 32 55.21 -28.34 -0.92
N ASP A 33 55.82 -27.78 0.11
CA ASP A 33 55.11 -27.34 1.31
C ASP A 33 54.20 -26.15 1.02
N HIS A 34 54.66 -25.22 0.17
CA HIS A 34 53.90 -24.02 -0.18
C HIS A 34 52.81 -24.29 -1.24
N VAL A 35 52.91 -25.34 -2.05
CA VAL A 35 51.82 -25.73 -2.95
C VAL A 35 50.69 -26.41 -2.17
N GLU A 36 51.01 -27.17 -1.12
CA GLU A 36 50.01 -27.72 -0.20
C GLU A 36 49.29 -26.61 0.57
N GLN A 37 50.03 -25.66 1.14
CA GLN A 37 49.43 -24.50 1.80
C GLN A 37 48.55 -23.70 0.85
N HIS A 38 49.02 -23.43 -0.38
CA HIS A 38 48.23 -22.73 -1.39
C HIS A 38 46.91 -23.45 -1.72
N ARG A 39 46.93 -24.79 -1.78
CA ARG A 39 45.72 -25.61 -1.99
C ARG A 39 44.77 -25.53 -0.81
N LEU A 40 45.29 -25.52 0.42
CA LEU A 40 44.48 -25.34 1.63
C LEU A 40 43.83 -23.96 1.66
N ASP A 41 44.56 -22.91 1.32
CA ASP A 41 44.05 -21.54 1.26
C ASP A 41 42.92 -21.41 0.22
N LEU A 42 43.08 -22.02 -0.96
CA LEU A 42 42.04 -22.07 -1.99
C LEU A 42 40.79 -22.82 -1.53
N SER A 43 40.96 -23.95 -0.82
CA SER A 43 39.84 -24.69 -0.23
C SER A 43 39.07 -23.83 0.76
N SER A 44 39.79 -23.14 1.66
CA SER A 44 39.17 -22.24 2.64
C SER A 44 38.42 -21.08 1.98
N LEU A 45 38.96 -20.52 0.90
CA LEU A 45 38.26 -19.50 0.12
C LEU A 45 36.98 -20.02 -0.53
N LEU A 46 37.01 -21.25 -1.07
CA LEU A 46 35.82 -21.89 -1.64
C LEU A 46 34.77 -22.14 -0.56
N ASP A 47 35.16 -22.66 0.60
CA ASP A 47 34.25 -22.89 1.73
C ASP A 47 33.56 -21.60 2.17
N ARG A 48 34.29 -20.48 2.21
CA ARG A 48 33.72 -19.16 2.48
C ARG A 48 32.71 -18.73 1.41
N ILE A 49 33.02 -18.95 0.13
CA ILE A 49 32.11 -18.62 -0.98
C ILE A 49 30.82 -19.46 -0.88
N VAL A 50 30.94 -20.76 -0.57
CA VAL A 50 29.79 -21.65 -0.38
C VAL A 50 28.92 -21.17 0.78
N LEU A 51 29.53 -20.80 1.91
CA LEU A 51 28.80 -20.26 3.06
C LEU A 51 28.03 -18.97 2.71
N GLU A 52 28.69 -18.02 2.04
CA GLU A 52 28.04 -16.77 1.61
C GLU A 52 26.91 -17.03 0.59
N HIS A 53 27.11 -17.97 -0.32
CA HIS A 53 26.09 -18.40 -1.27
C HIS A 53 24.85 -18.95 -0.54
N ASP A 54 25.04 -19.85 0.42
CA ASP A 54 23.94 -20.48 1.14
C ASP A 54 23.20 -19.48 2.03
N GLN A 55 23.92 -18.55 2.67
CA GLN A 55 23.31 -17.44 3.40
C GLN A 55 22.50 -16.53 2.49
N CYS A 56 23.01 -16.18 1.31
CA CYS A 56 22.27 -15.38 0.33
C CYS A 56 21.02 -16.12 -0.16
N LYS A 57 21.14 -17.41 -0.47
CA LYS A 57 20.02 -18.27 -0.89
C LYS A 57 18.94 -18.33 0.19
N GLN A 58 19.31 -18.54 1.45
CA GLN A 58 18.37 -18.55 2.56
C GLN A 58 17.65 -17.22 2.73
N LYS A 59 18.38 -16.09 2.65
CA LYS A 59 17.77 -14.75 2.70
C LYS A 59 16.76 -14.57 1.57
N ILE A 60 17.09 -14.95 0.34
CA ILE A 60 16.17 -14.85 -0.80
C ILE A 60 14.89 -15.68 -0.57
N ILE A 61 15.03 -16.94 -0.10
CA ILE A 61 13.89 -17.80 0.21
C ILE A 61 13.00 -17.14 1.28
N GLN A 62 13.60 -16.65 2.37
CA GLN A 62 12.87 -15.98 3.43
C GLN A 62 12.12 -14.73 2.93
N TYR A 63 12.76 -13.91 2.09
CA TYR A 63 12.11 -12.76 1.45
C TYR A 63 10.89 -13.18 0.59
N THR A 64 10.96 -14.31 -0.10
CA THR A 64 9.84 -14.80 -0.92
C THR A 64 8.71 -15.40 -0.08
N GLU A 65 9.03 -16.15 0.98
CA GLU A 65 8.04 -16.78 1.86
C GLU A 65 7.32 -15.74 2.74
N GLU A 66 8.02 -14.71 3.20
CA GLU A 66 7.48 -13.63 4.04
C GLU A 66 6.95 -12.43 3.22
N SER A 67 6.72 -12.59 1.91
CA SER A 67 6.31 -11.49 1.01
C SER A 67 5.10 -10.68 1.50
N LYS A 68 4.17 -11.31 2.23
CA LYS A 68 3.01 -10.64 2.85
C LYS A 68 3.34 -9.78 4.07
N SER A 69 4.43 -10.07 4.77
CA SER A 69 4.92 -9.29 5.92
C SER A 69 5.81 -8.11 5.50
N HIS A 70 6.09 -7.98 4.20
CA HIS A 70 7.00 -6.96 3.68
C HIS A 70 6.53 -5.56 4.11
N PRO A 71 7.44 -4.67 4.58
CA PRO A 71 7.06 -3.34 5.06
C PRO A 71 6.24 -2.51 4.07
N LEU A 72 6.51 -2.66 2.75
CA LEU A 72 5.71 -2.01 1.71
C LEU A 72 4.26 -2.53 1.64
N MET A 73 4.03 -3.82 1.92
CA MET A 73 2.66 -4.37 2.01
C MET A 73 1.92 -3.74 3.19
N LYS A 74 2.57 -3.64 4.36
CA LYS A 74 1.99 -2.95 5.53
C LYS A 74 1.66 -1.49 5.25
N GLN A 75 2.48 -0.81 4.45
CA GLN A 75 2.22 0.58 4.05
C GLN A 75 1.01 0.67 3.11
N ILE A 76 0.84 -0.27 2.18
CA ILE A 76 -0.35 -0.36 1.32
C ILE A 76 -1.60 -0.61 2.18
N ASP A 77 -1.54 -1.56 3.10
CA ASP A 77 -2.66 -1.89 4.01
C ASP A 77 -3.08 -0.68 4.86
N GLU A 78 -2.11 0.08 5.37
CA GLU A 78 -2.39 1.29 6.14
C GLU A 78 -3.05 2.38 5.28
N TRP A 79 -2.56 2.60 4.06
CA TRP A 79 -3.17 3.57 3.14
C TRP A 79 -4.57 3.16 2.68
N GLU A 80 -4.81 1.87 2.50
CA GLU A 80 -6.14 1.32 2.22
C GLU A 80 -7.08 1.62 3.39
N LYS A 81 -6.67 1.27 4.62
CA LYS A 81 -7.48 1.49 5.83
C LYS A 81 -7.85 2.96 6.01
N GLN A 82 -6.87 3.86 5.91
CA GLN A 82 -7.11 5.30 6.03
C GLN A 82 -8.08 5.82 4.96
N SER A 83 -7.96 5.29 3.73
CA SER A 83 -8.86 5.67 2.63
C SER A 83 -10.31 5.23 2.89
N ILE A 84 -10.50 4.01 3.41
CA ILE A 84 -11.82 3.49 3.80
C ILE A 84 -12.41 4.34 4.94
N GLU A 85 -11.64 4.62 5.98
CA GLU A 85 -12.09 5.45 7.11
C GLU A 85 -12.54 6.83 6.64
N LYS A 86 -11.79 7.46 5.73
CA LYS A 86 -12.15 8.76 5.15
C LYS A 86 -13.48 8.72 4.39
N ILE A 87 -13.72 7.67 3.60
CA ILE A 87 -14.99 7.46 2.89
C ILE A 87 -16.14 7.30 3.89
N GLN A 88 -15.94 6.48 4.92
CA GLN A 88 -16.94 6.21 5.93
C GLN A 88 -17.30 7.47 6.72
N GLN A 89 -16.32 8.27 7.13
CA GLN A 89 -16.54 9.54 7.84
C GLN A 89 -17.40 10.50 7.02
N VAL A 90 -17.05 10.74 5.76
CA VAL A 90 -17.84 11.62 4.88
C VAL A 90 -19.27 11.09 4.68
N ALA A 91 -19.43 9.77 4.55
CA ALA A 91 -20.76 9.18 4.45
C ALA A 91 -21.58 9.33 5.74
N VAL A 92 -20.96 9.20 6.91
CA VAL A 92 -21.62 9.44 8.21
C VAL A 92 -22.04 10.89 8.35
N ASP A 93 -21.17 11.83 7.98
CA ASP A 93 -21.47 13.25 8.07
C ASP A 93 -22.58 13.68 7.11
N ALA A 94 -22.57 13.16 5.88
CA ALA A 94 -23.65 13.37 4.92
C ALA A 94 -25.00 12.85 5.46
N ARG A 95 -25.02 11.64 6.03
CA ARG A 95 -26.24 11.08 6.66
C ARG A 95 -26.73 11.94 7.83
N LYS A 96 -25.81 12.40 8.69
CA LYS A 96 -26.16 13.30 9.81
C LYS A 96 -26.78 14.61 9.31
N GLN A 97 -26.24 15.21 8.25
CA GLN A 97 -26.79 16.43 7.67
C GLN A 97 -28.21 16.23 7.13
N VAL A 98 -28.45 15.12 6.42
CA VAL A 98 -29.80 14.77 5.93
C VAL A 98 -30.76 14.60 7.10
N LEU A 99 -30.39 13.83 8.13
CA LEU A 99 -31.24 13.59 9.29
C LEU A 99 -31.56 14.87 10.06
N ARG A 100 -30.57 15.76 10.26
CA ARG A 100 -30.80 17.06 10.91
C ARG A 100 -31.77 17.92 10.13
N THR A 101 -31.59 18.02 8.81
CA THR A 101 -32.45 18.83 7.95
C THR A 101 -33.87 18.28 7.92
N PHE A 102 -34.01 16.95 7.86
CA PHE A 102 -35.32 16.29 7.95
C PHE A 102 -35.97 16.49 9.32
N GLY A 103 -35.20 16.45 10.41
CA GLY A 103 -35.69 16.71 11.76
C GLY A 103 -36.25 18.13 11.92
N LEU A 104 -35.59 19.14 11.34
CA LEU A 104 -36.10 20.51 11.31
C LEU A 104 -37.42 20.59 10.55
N PHE A 105 -37.48 20.01 9.35
CA PHE A 105 -38.71 19.96 8.56
C PHE A 105 -39.86 19.25 9.29
N ALA A 106 -39.58 18.11 9.93
CA ALA A 106 -40.57 17.36 10.69
C ALA A 106 -41.11 18.17 11.89
N SER A 107 -40.24 18.92 12.58
CA SER A 107 -40.64 19.81 13.67
C SER A 107 -41.59 20.93 13.20
N ASP A 108 -41.29 21.54 12.05
CA ASP A 108 -42.15 22.58 11.45
C ASP A 108 -43.50 22.00 11.00
N ALA A 109 -43.49 20.80 10.41
CA ALA A 109 -44.70 20.09 10.03
C ALA A 109 -45.56 19.75 11.25
N ILE A 110 -44.98 19.23 12.33
CA ILE A 110 -45.69 18.95 13.59
C ILE A 110 -46.33 20.22 14.16
N THR A 111 -45.60 21.34 14.17
CA THR A 111 -46.10 22.63 14.66
C THR A 111 -47.29 23.11 13.81
N THR A 112 -47.17 23.00 12.48
CA THR A 112 -48.25 23.35 11.54
C THR A 112 -49.49 22.49 11.78
N MET A 113 -49.31 21.18 11.95
CA MET A 113 -50.41 20.24 12.22
C MET A 113 -51.08 20.52 13.57
N LYS A 114 -50.32 20.92 14.60
CA LYS A 114 -50.87 21.31 15.90
C LYS A 114 -51.75 22.55 15.77
N ASN A 115 -51.26 23.59 15.11
CA ASN A 115 -52.03 24.83 14.87
C ASN A 115 -53.32 24.53 14.10
N LEU A 116 -53.22 23.70 13.05
CA LEU A 116 -54.38 23.28 12.27
C LEU A 116 -55.40 22.50 13.14
N THR A 117 -54.93 21.63 14.04
CA THR A 117 -55.80 20.89 14.96
C THR A 117 -56.56 21.84 15.89
N GLU A 118 -55.90 22.86 16.41
CA GLU A 118 -56.53 23.88 17.26
C GLU A 118 -57.57 24.69 16.49
N GLU A 119 -57.29 25.09 15.25
CA GLU A 119 -58.26 25.78 14.39
C GLU A 119 -59.48 24.92 14.06
N LEU A 120 -59.27 23.65 13.66
CA LEU A 120 -60.34 22.72 13.34
C LEU A 120 -61.24 22.44 14.56
N THR A 121 -60.64 22.28 15.74
CA THR A 121 -61.39 22.04 16.99
C THR A 121 -62.22 23.27 17.37
N ARG A 122 -61.66 24.48 17.22
CA ARG A 122 -62.42 25.73 17.43
C ARG A 122 -63.59 25.85 16.45
N ALA A 123 -63.36 25.55 15.18
CA ALA A 123 -64.39 25.62 14.15
C ALA A 123 -65.52 24.60 14.38
N GLN A 124 -65.17 23.36 14.76
CA GLN A 124 -66.16 22.32 15.10
C GLN A 124 -66.98 22.68 16.34
N ASN A 125 -66.37 23.24 17.39
CA ASN A 125 -67.07 23.56 18.63
C ASN A 125 -67.96 24.79 18.52
N ASN A 126 -67.57 25.76 17.68
CA ASN A 126 -68.27 27.04 17.55
C ASN A 126 -69.18 27.10 16.31
N ASP A 127 -69.22 26.02 15.52
CA ASP A 127 -69.94 25.91 14.24
C ASP A 127 -69.68 27.10 13.29
N ASN A 128 -68.46 27.65 13.35
CA ASN A 128 -68.08 28.89 12.71
C ASN A 128 -66.90 28.65 11.77
N PHE A 129 -67.22 28.29 10.53
CA PHE A 129 -66.27 28.11 9.44
C PHE A 129 -66.89 28.58 8.12
N PHE A 130 -66.05 29.13 7.25
CA PHE A 130 -66.42 29.54 5.91
C PHE A 130 -65.75 28.66 4.86
N GLU A 131 -66.25 28.68 3.63
CA GLU A 131 -65.67 27.93 2.52
C GLU A 131 -64.19 28.24 2.30
N LYS A 132 -63.78 29.49 2.57
CA LYS A 132 -62.37 29.91 2.50
C LYS A 132 -61.49 29.19 3.52
N ASP A 133 -61.98 28.99 4.74
CA ASP A 133 -61.25 28.30 5.81
C ASP A 133 -61.06 26.83 5.44
N LEU A 134 -62.13 26.18 4.96
CA LEU A 134 -62.08 24.79 4.49
C LEU A 134 -61.06 24.60 3.36
N ARG A 135 -61.03 25.51 2.38
CA ARG A 135 -60.04 25.48 1.30
C ARG A 135 -58.62 25.67 1.84
N GLN A 136 -58.41 26.65 2.72
CA GLN A 136 -57.10 26.92 3.30
C GLN A 136 -56.55 25.74 4.11
N TRP A 137 -57.40 25.09 4.92
CA TRP A 137 -57.01 23.90 5.68
C TRP A 137 -56.66 22.73 4.76
N MET A 138 -57.46 22.50 3.71
CA MET A 138 -57.18 21.46 2.73
C MET A 138 -55.89 21.70 1.95
N ASP A 139 -55.63 22.95 1.56
CA ASP A 139 -54.39 23.35 0.90
C ASP A 139 -53.17 23.14 1.81
N THR A 140 -53.31 23.48 3.10
CA THR A 140 -52.27 23.28 4.11
C THR A 140 -51.96 21.79 4.30
N LEU A 141 -52.99 20.95 4.42
CA LEU A 141 -52.83 19.49 4.51
C LEU A 141 -52.13 18.91 3.28
N THR A 142 -52.55 19.35 2.09
CA THR A 142 -51.99 18.90 0.82
C THR A 142 -50.51 19.29 0.69
N LYS A 143 -50.17 20.51 1.11
CA LYS A 143 -48.79 21.00 1.14
C LYS A 143 -47.92 20.18 2.08
N VAL A 144 -48.33 20.01 3.34
CA VAL A 144 -47.58 19.23 4.34
C VAL A 144 -47.37 17.79 3.87
N LYS A 145 -48.42 17.16 3.31
CA LYS A 145 -48.33 15.80 2.75
C LYS A 145 -47.30 15.70 1.62
N LYS A 146 -47.32 16.65 0.69
CA LYS A 146 -46.39 16.69 -0.44
C LYS A 146 -44.94 16.90 -0.01
N GLU A 147 -44.72 17.76 0.99
CA GLU A 147 -43.39 18.06 1.51
C GLU A 147 -42.84 16.92 2.39
N LEU A 148 -43.70 16.12 3.04
CA LEU A 148 -43.30 14.89 3.75
C LEU A 148 -42.79 13.79 2.81
N ASP A 149 -43.48 13.57 1.69
CA ASP A 149 -43.08 12.56 0.70
C ASP A 149 -41.76 12.91 0.02
N LYS A 150 -41.53 14.21 -0.22
CA LYS A 150 -40.29 14.71 -0.82
C LYS A 150 -39.99 16.12 -0.32
N PRO A 151 -39.15 16.27 0.72
CA PRO A 151 -38.78 17.58 1.23
C PRO A 151 -38.06 18.38 0.14
N PRO A 152 -38.57 19.56 -0.27
CA PRO A 152 -37.94 20.36 -1.32
C PRO A 152 -36.55 20.87 -0.93
N THR A 153 -36.25 20.86 0.38
CA THR A 153 -35.03 21.41 0.98
C THR A 153 -33.81 20.48 0.90
N ILE A 154 -33.97 19.21 0.53
CA ILE A 154 -32.87 18.22 0.53
C ILE A 154 -32.63 17.71 -0.89
N SER A 155 -31.45 18.01 -1.44
CA SER A 155 -30.95 17.43 -2.68
C SER A 155 -29.57 16.85 -2.48
N ILE A 156 -29.35 15.61 -2.90
CA ILE A 156 -28.04 14.96 -2.88
C ILE A 156 -27.42 15.09 -4.26
N ARG A 157 -26.21 15.62 -4.32
CA ARG A 157 -25.38 15.66 -5.54
C ARG A 157 -24.01 15.09 -5.26
N LYS A 158 -23.40 14.46 -6.25
CA LYS A 158 -21.98 14.09 -6.17
C LYS A 158 -21.16 15.38 -6.35
N GLY A 159 -20.26 15.66 -5.42
CA GLY A 159 -19.33 16.80 -5.55
C GLY A 159 -18.41 16.57 -6.75
N GLY A 160 -18.38 17.51 -7.68
CA GLY A 160 -17.40 17.55 -8.76
C GLY A 160 -16.22 18.40 -8.33
N SER A 161 -15.09 17.76 -8.04
CA SER A 161 -13.78 18.42 -7.96
C SER A 161 -12.85 17.71 -8.93
N ASP A 162 -12.01 18.48 -9.63
CA ASP A 162 -10.97 17.92 -10.50
C ASP A 162 -9.92 17.12 -9.70
N VAL A 163 -9.83 17.38 -8.39
CA VAL A 163 -8.97 16.64 -7.46
C VAL A 163 -9.72 15.41 -6.93
N PRO A 164 -9.13 14.20 -7.02
CA PRO A 164 -9.74 12.98 -6.52
C PRO A 164 -9.77 12.98 -4.99
N PHE A 165 -10.90 12.56 -4.42
CA PHE A 165 -11.09 12.47 -2.98
C PHE A 165 -10.14 11.46 -2.30
N ILE A 166 -9.83 10.37 -3.01
CA ILE A 166 -8.86 9.33 -2.63
C ILE A 166 -7.72 9.34 -3.65
N SER A 167 -6.49 9.42 -3.16
CA SER A 167 -5.29 9.38 -4.00
C SER A 167 -4.99 7.96 -4.45
N LYS A 168 -4.47 7.81 -5.67
CA LYS A 168 -4.03 6.50 -6.19
C LYS A 168 -2.69 6.11 -5.58
N ILE A 169 -2.57 4.85 -5.16
CA ILE A 169 -1.28 4.27 -4.76
C ILE A 169 -0.47 3.98 -6.02
N ILE A 170 0.77 4.50 -6.08
CA ILE A 170 1.68 4.33 -7.23
C ILE A 170 2.93 3.59 -6.75
N ILE A 171 3.27 2.51 -7.44
CA ILE A 171 4.49 1.74 -7.19
C ILE A 171 5.49 2.09 -8.28
N ASN A 172 6.61 2.70 -7.89
CA ASN A 172 7.72 2.98 -8.79
C ASN A 172 8.74 1.85 -8.69
N VAL A 173 8.95 1.12 -9.78
CA VAL A 173 9.97 0.07 -9.86
C VAL A 173 11.12 0.62 -10.68
N SER A 174 12.22 0.99 -10.02
CA SER A 174 13.48 1.30 -10.70
C SER A 174 14.26 0.01 -10.94
N ASP A 175 14.70 -0.20 -12.18
CA ASP A 175 15.52 -1.31 -12.71
C ASP A 175 15.58 -2.57 -11.82
N ILE A 176 14.75 -3.56 -12.19
CA ILE A 176 14.74 -4.90 -11.61
C ILE A 176 16.16 -5.46 -11.74
N PHE A 177 16.92 -5.42 -10.65
CA PHE A 177 18.22 -6.06 -10.41
C PHE A 177 18.89 -6.50 -11.71
N ASP A 178 19.64 -5.56 -12.29
CA ASP A 178 20.15 -5.61 -13.65
C ASP A 178 20.49 -7.02 -14.15
N LYS A 179 20.14 -7.27 -15.41
CA LYS A 179 20.20 -8.52 -16.20
C LYS A 179 21.59 -9.22 -16.26
N SER A 180 22.51 -8.95 -15.33
CA SER A 180 23.92 -9.34 -15.29
C SER A 180 24.29 -10.47 -14.32
N ALA A 181 23.48 -10.80 -13.30
CA ALA A 181 23.86 -11.89 -12.37
C ALA A 181 23.73 -13.31 -12.96
N GLY A 182 23.00 -13.45 -14.08
CA GLY A 182 22.61 -14.76 -14.64
C GLY A 182 23.40 -15.26 -15.85
N ARG A 183 24.47 -14.57 -16.29
CA ARG A 183 25.36 -15.08 -17.35
C ARG A 183 26.78 -15.25 -16.82
N ILE A 184 26.96 -16.23 -15.95
CA ILE A 184 28.31 -16.76 -15.70
C ILE A 184 28.67 -17.60 -16.94
N SER A 185 29.30 -16.96 -17.93
CA SER A 185 30.02 -17.70 -18.97
C SER A 185 31.31 -18.24 -18.34
N ILE A 186 31.27 -19.49 -17.91
CA ILE A 186 32.48 -20.24 -17.60
C ILE A 186 33.18 -20.49 -18.94
N LYS A 187 34.33 -19.86 -19.17
CA LYS A 187 35.24 -20.20 -20.27
C LYS A 187 36.09 -21.41 -19.88
#